data_AF-A0AAN8TQE1-F1
#
_entry.id   AF-A0AAN8TQE1-F1
#
_cell.length_a   1.000
_cell.length_b   1.000
_cell.length_c   1.000
_cell.angle_alpha   90.00
_cell.angle_beta   90.00
_cell.angle_gamma   90.00
#
_symmetry.space_group_name_H-M   'P 1'
#
loop_
_entity.id
_entity.type
_entity.pdbx_description
1 polymer ?
#
loop_
_entity_poly.entity_id
_entity_poly.type
_entity_poly.pdbx_seq_one_letter_code
_entity_poly.pdbx_strand_id
1 'polypeptide(L)'
;MDIIKPLSPTPYTQRWHNLSLIDQTFSNIYVPCFLYPKHQVDTIPKHQLYKFLTYSLSKTLTSYYPWAGSLKDNATFECDDHGAEFFEVEINSSMNKVIHNPDLTFPQGLCWGYSSLSTSGALTVAQLSHFECGGITLSICLSHKDSLMPSPFDGPMVYPVIEPRREGCIYKRFVFSEFKINALKALVAAESSVQNSTRTEVVSALLYKCAASSSIPI
;
A
#
# COMPACT_ATOMS: atom_id res chain seq x y z
N MET A 1 -3.85 -19.03 6.78
CA MET A 1 -3.21 -17.79 7.22
C MET A 1 -2.05 -18.20 8.09
N ASP A 2 -0.84 -17.80 7.71
CA ASP A 2 0.38 -18.09 8.46
C ASP A 2 0.96 -16.78 9.01
N ILE A 3 1.64 -16.87 10.15
CA ILE A 3 2.39 -15.74 10.72
C ILE A 3 3.86 -15.93 10.40
N ILE A 4 4.40 -15.05 9.56
CA ILE A 4 5.77 -15.11 9.07
C ILE A 4 6.65 -14.25 9.95
N LYS A 5 7.48 -14.91 10.76
CA LYS A 5 8.46 -14.27 11.64
C LYS A 5 9.77 -14.00 10.91
N PRO A 6 10.60 -13.06 11.38
CA PRO A 6 11.94 -12.88 10.85
C PRO A 6 12.79 -14.15 11.03
N LEU A 7 13.73 -14.40 10.11
CA LEU A 7 14.60 -15.58 10.14
C LEU A 7 15.52 -15.60 11.38
N SER A 8 16.02 -14.43 11.77
CA SER A 8 16.75 -14.24 13.02
C SER A 8 15.98 -13.29 13.93
N PRO A 9 16.00 -13.52 15.25
CA PRO A 9 15.27 -12.69 16.21
C PRO A 9 15.81 -11.26 16.22
N THR A 10 14.92 -10.31 16.49
CA THR A 10 15.29 -8.91 16.65
C THR A 10 16.19 -8.74 17.88
N PRO A 11 17.37 -8.10 17.75
CA PRO A 11 18.23 -7.81 18.89
C PRO A 11 17.48 -7.01 19.95
N TYR A 12 17.71 -7.32 21.23
CA TYR A 12 17.02 -6.65 22.34
C TYR A 12 17.24 -5.13 22.36
N THR A 13 18.40 -4.66 21.87
CA THR A 13 18.73 -3.24 21.73
C THR A 13 17.89 -2.50 20.69
N GLN A 14 17.20 -3.22 19.80
CA GLN A 14 16.38 -2.70 18.70
C GLN A 14 14.88 -2.96 18.92
N ARG A 15 14.49 -3.36 20.14
CA ARG A 15 13.10 -3.70 20.50
C ARG A 15 12.13 -2.53 20.33
N TRP A 16 12.59 -1.30 20.45
CA TRP A 16 11.73 -0.12 20.41
C TRP A 16 12.06 0.70 19.18
N HIS A 17 11.05 0.96 18.36
CA HIS A 17 11.17 1.83 17.21
C HIS A 17 10.20 3.00 17.37
N ASN A 18 10.74 4.20 17.55
CA ASN A 18 9.95 5.42 17.73
C ASN A 18 9.65 6.03 16.36
N LEU A 19 8.37 6.32 16.15
CA LEU A 19 7.85 6.96 14.95
C LEU A 19 8.19 8.44 14.94
N SER A 20 8.53 8.96 13.77
CA SER A 20 8.76 10.38 13.57
C SER A 20 7.48 11.21 13.75
N LEU A 21 7.62 12.54 13.80
CA LEU A 21 6.45 13.41 13.82
C LEU A 21 5.59 13.26 12.56
N ILE A 22 6.23 13.06 11.41
CA ILE A 22 5.56 12.86 10.12
C ILE A 22 4.75 11.57 10.15
N ASP A 23 5.34 10.51 10.68
CA ASP A 23 4.75 9.18 10.84
C ASP A 23 3.47 9.18 11.70
N GLN A 24 3.46 9.99 12.76
CA GLN A 24 2.29 10.14 13.63
C GLN A 24 1.12 10.87 12.95
N THR A 25 1.36 11.64 11.89
CA THR A 25 0.28 12.33 11.13
C THR A 25 -0.47 11.40 10.19
N PHE A 26 0.13 10.28 9.82
CA PHE A 26 -0.46 9.37 8.85
C PHE A 26 -1.39 8.36 9.50
N SER A 27 -2.58 8.21 8.92
CA SER A 27 -3.45 7.07 9.22
C SER A 27 -2.83 5.81 8.65
N ASN A 28 -3.05 4.66 9.29
CA ASN A 28 -2.61 3.36 8.78
C ASN A 28 -3.29 3.08 7.44
N ILE A 29 -2.60 3.37 6.34
CA ILE A 29 -3.07 3.13 4.97
C ILE A 29 -2.28 1.97 4.39
N TYR A 30 -2.98 0.89 4.12
CA TYR A 30 -2.42 -0.26 3.44
C TYR A 30 -2.41 -0.02 1.92
N VAL A 31 -1.23 0.07 1.30
CA VAL A 31 -1.09 0.29 -0.17
C VAL A 31 -0.31 -0.84 -0.83
N PRO A 32 -0.99 -1.71 -1.59
CA PRO A 32 -0.22 -2.58 -2.49
C PRO A 32 -0.91 -3.02 -3.78
N CYS A 33 -0.11 -3.40 -4.78
CA CYS A 33 -0.42 -4.43 -5.76
C CYS A 33 0.80 -4.71 -6.66
N PHE A 34 1.30 -5.96 -6.70
CA PHE A 34 2.15 -6.45 -7.78
C PHE A 34 1.42 -7.57 -8.52
N LEU A 35 1.20 -7.38 -9.83
CA LEU A 35 0.48 -8.33 -10.68
C LEU A 35 1.49 -9.08 -11.55
N TYR A 36 1.47 -10.41 -11.51
CA TYR A 36 2.31 -11.23 -12.38
C TYR A 36 1.46 -11.99 -13.41
N PRO A 37 1.69 -11.78 -14.72
CA PRO A 37 1.06 -12.60 -15.74
C PRO A 37 1.60 -14.03 -15.69
N LYS A 38 0.70 -14.99 -15.89
CA LYS A 38 0.91 -16.44 -15.82
C LYS A 38 2.23 -16.93 -16.45
N HIS A 39 2.58 -16.43 -17.65
CA HIS A 39 3.82 -16.79 -18.37
C HIS A 39 5.13 -16.52 -17.61
N GLN A 40 5.13 -15.65 -16.60
CA GLN A 40 6.33 -15.35 -15.80
C GLN A 40 6.50 -16.30 -14.59
N VAL A 41 5.45 -17.04 -14.20
CA VAL A 41 5.42 -17.84 -12.96
C VAL A 41 5.08 -19.33 -13.22
N ASP A 42 4.69 -19.68 -14.45
CA ASP A 42 4.30 -21.05 -14.88
C ASP A 42 5.36 -22.14 -14.61
N THR A 43 6.60 -21.78 -14.33
CA THR A 43 7.70 -22.73 -14.07
C THR A 43 7.77 -23.20 -12.61
N ILE A 44 7.06 -22.55 -11.67
CA ILE A 44 7.17 -22.85 -10.24
C ILE A 44 5.88 -23.51 -9.74
N PRO A 45 5.92 -24.75 -9.21
CA PRO A 45 4.77 -25.37 -8.55
C PRO A 45 4.21 -24.48 -7.43
N LYS A 46 2.88 -24.37 -7.29
CA LYS A 46 2.21 -23.51 -6.28
C LYS A 46 2.85 -23.60 -4.89
N HIS A 47 3.08 -24.82 -4.40
CA HIS A 47 3.70 -25.05 -3.09
C HIS A 47 5.15 -24.56 -2.99
N GLN A 48 5.94 -24.63 -4.08
CA GLN A 48 7.28 -24.06 -4.10
C GLN A 48 7.24 -22.53 -4.11
N LEU A 49 6.29 -21.93 -4.84
CA LEU A 49 6.11 -20.49 -4.86
C LEU A 49 5.75 -19.96 -3.46
N TYR A 50 4.79 -20.61 -2.78
CA TYR A 50 4.41 -20.27 -1.41
C TYR A 50 5.61 -20.30 -0.45
N LYS A 51 6.39 -21.39 -0.49
CA LYS A 51 7.60 -21.53 0.33
C LYS A 51 8.65 -20.47 0.01
N PHE A 52 8.85 -20.17 -1.27
CA PHE A 52 9.81 -19.15 -1.69
C PHE A 52 9.41 -17.76 -1.19
N LEU A 53 8.13 -17.39 -1.35
CA LEU A 53 7.60 -16.09 -0.92
C LEU A 53 7.66 -15.93 0.59
N THR A 54 7.23 -16.93 1.36
CA THR A 54 7.28 -16.89 2.83
C THR A 54 8.71 -16.86 3.35
N TYR A 55 9.63 -17.63 2.76
CA TYR A 55 11.05 -17.57 3.09
C TYR A 55 11.66 -16.20 2.77
N SER A 56 11.35 -15.64 1.59
CA SER A 56 11.82 -14.32 1.19
C SER A 56 11.28 -13.24 2.13
N LEU A 57 10.01 -13.31 2.53
CA LEU A 57 9.41 -12.39 3.48
C LEU A 57 10.09 -12.49 4.85
N SER A 58 10.26 -13.70 5.37
CA SER A 58 10.97 -13.95 6.64
C SER A 58 12.41 -13.38 6.60
N LYS A 59 13.11 -13.54 5.49
CA LYS A 59 14.45 -12.97 5.29
C LYS A 59 14.43 -11.44 5.25
N THR A 60 13.47 -10.84 4.56
CA THR A 60 13.30 -9.38 4.50
C THR A 60 12.98 -8.82 5.89
N LEU A 61 12.08 -9.46 6.64
CA LEU A 61 11.70 -9.04 7.99
C LEU A 61 12.89 -9.06 8.97
N THR A 62 13.91 -9.89 8.74
CA THR A 62 15.14 -9.80 9.54
C THR A 62 15.86 -8.46 9.38
N SER A 63 15.90 -7.91 8.17
CA SER A 63 16.49 -6.58 7.92
C SER A 63 15.53 -5.44 8.24
N TYR A 64 14.23 -5.69 8.10
CA TYR A 64 13.14 -4.74 8.30
C TYR A 64 12.29 -5.12 9.51
N TYR A 65 12.96 -5.40 10.63
CA TYR A 65 12.37 -5.95 11.85
C TYR A 65 11.21 -5.15 12.45
N PRO A 66 11.10 -3.80 12.34
CA PRO A 66 9.95 -3.09 12.88
C PRO A 66 8.62 -3.56 12.28
N TRP A 67 8.64 -4.02 11.03
CA TRP A 67 7.46 -4.49 10.30
C TRP A 67 6.99 -5.88 10.70
N ALA A 68 7.79 -6.61 11.48
CA ALA A 68 7.40 -7.84 12.16
C ALA A 68 6.94 -7.59 13.60
N GLY A 69 6.88 -6.33 14.03
CA GLY A 69 6.44 -5.95 15.36
C GLY A 69 4.94 -5.75 15.49
N SER A 70 4.56 -5.16 16.62
CA SER A 70 3.21 -4.73 16.94
C SER A 70 3.17 -3.23 17.25
N LEU A 71 2.01 -2.62 17.03
CA LEU A 71 1.78 -1.22 17.41
C LEU A 71 1.47 -1.15 18.90
N LYS A 72 2.37 -0.56 19.70
CA LYS A 72 2.13 -0.39 21.14
C LYS A 72 1.20 0.79 21.44
N ASP A 73 1.42 1.91 20.77
CA ASP A 73 0.64 3.15 20.91
C ASP A 73 0.65 3.96 19.60
N ASN A 74 0.32 5.26 19.64
CA ASN A 74 0.30 6.08 18.44
C ASN A 74 1.69 6.53 17.94
N ALA A 75 2.76 6.31 18.70
CA ALA A 75 4.08 6.85 18.44
C ALA A 75 5.22 5.81 18.49
N THR A 76 4.97 4.58 18.93
CA THR A 76 6.02 3.57 19.09
C THR A 76 5.58 2.20 18.57
N PHE A 77 6.44 1.56 17.77
CA PHE A 77 6.39 0.15 17.46
C PHE A 77 7.18 -0.67 18.48
N GLU A 78 6.60 -1.78 18.91
CA GLU A 78 7.32 -2.82 19.64
C GLU A 78 7.77 -3.89 18.65
N CYS A 79 9.08 -3.99 18.42
CA CYS A 79 9.71 -5.00 17.56
C CYS A 79 9.80 -6.33 18.33
N ASP A 80 8.65 -6.95 18.59
CA ASP A 80 8.45 -8.18 19.38
C ASP A 80 8.49 -9.48 18.56
N ASP A 81 8.79 -9.39 17.27
CA ASP A 81 8.73 -10.49 16.32
C ASP A 81 7.36 -11.20 16.32
N HIS A 82 6.26 -10.44 16.50
CA HIS A 82 4.89 -10.91 16.30
C HIS A 82 4.74 -11.56 14.93
N GLY A 83 5.26 -10.92 13.89
CA GLY A 83 5.36 -11.41 12.52
C GLY A 83 4.35 -10.77 11.56
N ALA A 84 4.53 -11.05 10.27
CA ALA A 84 3.64 -10.61 9.21
C ALA A 84 2.52 -11.65 8.97
N GLU A 85 1.28 -11.20 8.79
CA GLU A 85 0.21 -12.09 8.37
C GLU A 85 0.36 -12.42 6.87
N PHE A 86 0.31 -13.70 6.52
CA PHE A 86 0.39 -14.17 5.14
C PHE A 86 -0.83 -15.03 4.80
N PHE A 87 -1.56 -14.63 3.77
CA PHE A 87 -2.75 -15.31 3.26
C PHE A 87 -2.46 -15.94 1.91
N GLU A 88 -2.98 -17.14 1.68
CA GLU A 88 -3.07 -17.73 0.36
C GLU A 88 -4.54 -18.01 0.06
N VAL A 89 -5.02 -17.52 -1.09
CA VAL A 89 -6.44 -17.59 -1.46
C VAL A 89 -6.61 -17.97 -2.93
N GLU A 90 -7.75 -18.57 -3.24
CA GLU A 90 -8.21 -18.79 -4.62
C GLU A 90 -9.38 -17.83 -4.93
N ILE A 91 -9.27 -17.11 -6.03
CA ILE A 91 -10.26 -16.13 -6.50
C ILE A 91 -10.98 -16.72 -7.71
N ASN A 92 -12.29 -16.91 -7.57
CA ASN A 92 -13.20 -17.40 -8.61
C ASN A 92 -13.54 -16.30 -9.64
N SER A 93 -12.50 -15.72 -10.23
CA SER A 93 -12.61 -14.67 -11.24
C SER A 93 -11.36 -14.66 -12.13
N SER A 94 -11.46 -14.02 -13.29
CA SER A 94 -10.30 -13.75 -14.14
C SER A 94 -9.56 -12.51 -13.66
N MET A 95 -8.23 -12.55 -13.69
CA MET A 95 -7.37 -11.43 -13.29
C MET A 95 -7.72 -10.12 -14.02
N ASN A 96 -8.17 -10.17 -15.27
CA ASN A 96 -8.57 -8.96 -16.03
C ASN A 96 -9.75 -8.21 -15.39
N LYS A 97 -10.67 -8.92 -14.73
CA LYS A 97 -11.80 -8.30 -14.00
C LYS A 97 -11.33 -7.56 -12.74
N VAL A 98 -10.17 -7.97 -12.21
CA VAL A 98 -9.61 -7.48 -10.94
C VAL A 98 -8.59 -6.35 -11.16
N ILE A 99 -7.93 -6.27 -12.33
CA ILE A 99 -7.11 -5.11 -12.73
C ILE A 99 -7.88 -3.78 -12.61
N HIS A 100 -9.20 -3.82 -12.76
CA HIS A 100 -10.09 -2.67 -12.71
C HIS A 100 -10.71 -2.44 -11.32
N ASN A 101 -10.56 -3.39 -10.39
CA ASN A 101 -11.14 -3.36 -9.04
C ASN A 101 -10.13 -3.95 -8.02
N PRO A 102 -9.18 -3.14 -7.52
CA PRO A 102 -8.10 -3.62 -6.65
C PRO A 102 -8.59 -4.15 -5.29
N ASP A 103 -9.82 -3.81 -4.88
CA ASP A 103 -10.41 -4.30 -3.62
C ASP A 103 -10.56 -5.84 -3.58
N LEU A 104 -10.53 -6.51 -4.73
CA LEU A 104 -10.62 -7.96 -4.84
C LEU A 104 -9.29 -8.70 -4.60
N THR A 105 -8.14 -8.01 -4.62
CA THR A 105 -6.82 -8.63 -4.38
C THR A 105 -6.36 -8.55 -2.93
N PHE A 106 -7.25 -8.19 -2.02
CA PHE A 106 -6.96 -7.99 -0.60
C PHE A 106 -7.97 -8.71 0.29
N PRO A 107 -7.59 -9.05 1.53
CA PRO A 107 -8.57 -9.48 2.51
C PRO A 107 -9.63 -8.38 2.65
N GLN A 108 -10.90 -8.80 2.62
CA GLN A 108 -12.04 -7.90 2.63
C GLN A 108 -11.98 -6.97 3.85
N GLY A 109 -11.98 -5.65 3.62
CA GLY A 109 -11.93 -4.64 4.68
C GLY A 109 -10.53 -4.14 5.07
N LEU A 110 -9.45 -4.73 4.55
CA LEU A 110 -8.08 -4.25 4.80
C LEU A 110 -7.54 -3.32 3.70
N CYS A 111 -7.98 -3.48 2.45
CA CYS A 111 -7.61 -2.55 1.39
C CYS A 111 -8.21 -1.18 1.70
N TRP A 112 -7.35 -0.18 1.88
CA TRP A 112 -7.78 1.18 2.27
C TRP A 112 -8.57 1.24 3.59
N GLY A 113 -8.66 0.15 4.35
CA GLY A 113 -9.29 0.10 5.65
C GLY A 113 -8.37 0.67 6.73
N TYR A 114 -8.97 1.14 7.82
CA TYR A 114 -8.19 1.56 8.99
C TYR A 114 -7.66 0.33 9.72
N SER A 115 -6.50 0.46 10.37
CA SER A 115 -5.87 -0.63 11.16
C SER A 115 -6.76 -1.22 12.26
N SER A 116 -7.88 -0.60 12.60
CA SER A 116 -8.87 -1.18 13.50
C SER A 116 -9.52 -2.46 12.95
N LEU A 117 -9.32 -2.78 11.67
CA LEU A 117 -9.79 -4.03 11.05
C LEU A 117 -8.74 -5.15 10.95
N SER A 118 -7.45 -4.91 11.26
CA SER A 118 -6.53 -6.05 11.42
C SER A 118 -6.83 -6.69 12.78
N THR A 119 -7.48 -7.86 12.75
CA THR A 119 -7.86 -8.62 13.95
C THR A 119 -6.69 -8.92 14.90
N SER A 120 -5.43 -8.77 14.45
CA SER A 120 -4.23 -9.11 15.21
C SER A 120 -3.28 -7.95 15.54
N GLY A 121 -3.48 -6.73 15.04
CA GLY A 121 -2.51 -5.64 15.25
C GLY A 121 -1.19 -5.77 14.47
N ALA A 122 -1.15 -6.64 13.45
CA ALA A 122 0.03 -6.83 12.60
C ALA A 122 0.33 -5.58 11.75
N LEU A 123 1.62 -5.22 11.69
CA LEU A 123 2.11 -4.09 10.90
C LEU A 123 2.28 -4.43 9.41
N THR A 124 2.36 -5.72 9.09
CA THR A 124 2.50 -6.24 7.73
C THR A 124 1.46 -7.33 7.47
N VAL A 125 0.73 -7.20 6.36
CA VAL A 125 -0.20 -8.21 5.85
C VAL A 125 0.11 -8.48 4.38
N ALA A 126 0.27 -9.73 3.99
CA ALA A 126 0.50 -10.13 2.61
C ALA A 126 -0.53 -11.17 2.16
N GLN A 127 -0.93 -11.13 0.90
CA GLN A 127 -1.83 -12.09 0.29
C GLN A 127 -1.31 -12.56 -1.07
N LEU A 128 -1.18 -13.87 -1.23
CA LEU A 128 -0.99 -14.56 -2.49
C LEU A 128 -2.35 -15.00 -3.01
N SER A 129 -2.77 -14.51 -4.17
CA SER A 129 -4.06 -14.86 -4.77
C SER A 129 -3.88 -15.59 -6.09
N HIS A 130 -4.56 -16.74 -6.23
CA HIS A 130 -4.60 -17.54 -7.46
C HIS A 130 -5.93 -17.33 -8.17
N PHE A 131 -5.90 -17.06 -9.48
CA PHE A 131 -7.10 -16.82 -10.29
C PHE A 131 -7.46 -18.05 -11.13
N GLU A 132 -8.74 -18.20 -11.49
CA GLU A 132 -9.20 -19.27 -12.39
C GLU A 132 -8.46 -19.29 -13.73
N CYS A 133 -8.06 -18.11 -14.24
CA CYS A 133 -7.28 -18.00 -15.47
C CYS A 133 -5.81 -18.46 -15.31
N GLY A 134 -5.41 -18.91 -14.12
CA GLY A 134 -4.04 -19.23 -13.74
C GLY A 134 -3.14 -18.01 -13.51
N GLY A 135 -3.72 -16.81 -13.45
CA GLY A 135 -3.00 -15.60 -13.03
C GLY A 135 -2.71 -15.62 -11.54
N ILE A 136 -1.69 -14.89 -11.10
CA ILE A 136 -1.29 -14.78 -9.70
C ILE A 136 -1.07 -13.31 -9.34
N THR A 137 -1.51 -12.93 -8.14
CA THR A 137 -1.23 -11.59 -7.59
C THR A 137 -0.62 -11.70 -6.21
N LEU A 138 0.40 -10.89 -5.95
CA LEU A 138 0.98 -10.71 -4.63
C LEU A 138 0.69 -9.29 -4.15
N SER A 139 0.06 -9.25 -2.99
CA SER A 139 -0.52 -8.07 -2.36
C SER A 139 0.15 -7.88 -1.00
N ILE A 140 0.78 -6.74 -0.71
CA ILE A 140 1.55 -6.52 0.54
C ILE A 140 1.20 -5.18 1.21
N CYS A 141 0.35 -5.24 2.20
CA CYS A 141 -0.11 -4.14 3.03
C CYS A 141 0.86 -3.85 4.17
N LEU A 142 1.40 -2.63 4.22
CA LEU A 142 2.20 -2.13 5.34
C LEU A 142 1.44 -1.02 6.07
N SER A 143 1.57 -0.98 7.39
CA SER A 143 1.07 0.12 8.21
C SER A 143 1.74 1.44 7.84
N HIS A 144 1.01 2.40 7.28
CA HIS A 144 1.56 3.72 6.86
C HIS A 144 2.05 4.60 8.03
N LYS A 145 2.00 4.10 9.27
CA LYS A 145 2.56 4.81 10.42
C LYS A 145 4.08 4.91 10.40
N ASP A 146 4.81 4.16 9.59
CA ASP A 146 6.26 4.34 9.44
C ASP A 146 6.57 4.65 7.97
N SER A 147 6.74 5.94 7.67
CA SER A 147 7.32 6.41 6.43
C SER A 147 8.82 6.23 6.56
N LEU A 148 9.45 5.60 5.56
CA LEU A 148 10.89 5.28 5.49
C LEU A 148 11.86 6.48 5.55
N MET A 149 11.42 7.65 6.05
CA MET A 149 12.16 8.91 6.12
C MET A 149 12.46 9.28 7.58
N PRO A 150 13.73 9.33 8.01
CA PRO A 150 14.07 9.81 9.34
C PRO A 150 13.81 11.32 9.47
N SER A 151 13.17 11.75 10.56
CA SER A 151 12.97 13.18 10.87
C SER A 151 13.77 13.60 12.12
N PRO A 152 14.25 14.86 12.20
CA PRO A 152 15.15 15.31 13.26
C PRO A 152 14.50 15.97 14.50
N PHE A 153 13.22 15.71 14.83
CA PHE A 153 12.57 16.39 15.97
C PHE A 153 11.78 15.45 16.90
N ASP A 154 12.03 15.60 18.21
CA ASP A 154 11.43 14.83 19.30
C ASP A 154 10.15 15.50 19.83
N GLY A 155 9.00 14.84 19.70
CA GLY A 155 7.79 15.19 20.44
C GLY A 155 6.51 14.57 19.86
N PRO A 156 5.61 14.00 20.67
CA PRO A 156 4.32 13.49 20.19
C PRO A 156 3.37 14.65 19.91
N MET A 157 2.78 14.68 18.71
CA MET A 157 1.67 15.59 18.41
C MET A 157 0.34 14.86 18.53
N VAL A 158 -0.59 15.47 19.27
CA VAL A 158 -1.98 15.02 19.38
C VAL A 158 -2.80 15.79 18.35
N TYR A 159 -3.07 15.18 17.20
CA TYR A 159 -4.02 15.71 16.20
C TYR A 159 -5.34 14.92 16.27
N PRO A 160 -6.49 15.56 16.04
CA PRO A 160 -7.72 14.82 15.78
C PRO A 160 -7.54 14.02 14.47
N VAL A 161 -7.68 12.71 14.55
CA VAL A 161 -7.78 11.85 13.36
C VAL A 161 -9.11 12.19 12.69
N ILE A 162 -9.08 13.00 11.62
CA ILE A 162 -10.26 13.25 10.79
C ILE A 162 -10.40 12.06 9.86
N GLU A 163 -11.34 11.17 10.16
CA GLU A 163 -11.65 10.03 9.32
C GLU A 163 -12.46 10.50 8.10
N PRO A 164 -11.93 10.43 6.86
CA PRO A 164 -12.75 10.67 5.68
C PRO A 164 -13.87 9.61 5.62
N ARG A 165 -15.13 10.06 5.55
CA ARG A 165 -16.26 9.20 5.17
C ARG A 165 -16.05 8.73 3.74
N ARG A 166 -15.84 7.42 3.56
CA ARG A 166 -15.61 6.80 2.23
C ARG A 166 -16.82 6.04 1.70
N GLU A 167 -17.94 6.04 2.42
CA GLU A 167 -19.18 5.41 1.97
C GLU A 167 -19.63 6.01 0.62
N GLY A 168 -19.76 5.16 -0.40
CA GLY A 168 -20.14 5.58 -1.75
C GLY A 168 -19.00 6.07 -2.64
N CYS A 169 -17.75 6.09 -2.19
CA CYS A 169 -16.60 6.40 -3.05
C CYS A 169 -16.27 5.23 -3.98
N ILE A 170 -15.95 5.53 -5.24
CA ILE A 170 -15.44 4.54 -6.21
C ILE A 170 -14.05 4.93 -6.69
N TYR A 171 -13.17 3.94 -6.84
CA TYR A 171 -11.86 4.15 -7.44
C TYR A 171 -11.93 4.00 -8.96
N LYS A 172 -11.31 4.92 -9.70
CA LYS A 172 -11.17 4.83 -11.17
C LYS A 172 -9.75 5.17 -11.58
N ARG A 173 -9.17 4.33 -12.44
CA ARG A 173 -7.84 4.55 -13.02
C ARG A 173 -7.97 5.32 -14.33
N PHE A 174 -7.41 6.54 -14.38
CA PHE A 174 -7.29 7.34 -15.60
C PHE A 174 -5.85 7.23 -16.14
N VAL A 175 -5.72 6.86 -17.41
CA VAL A 175 -4.41 6.68 -18.07
C VAL A 175 -4.19 7.80 -19.09
N PHE A 176 -3.12 8.55 -18.91
CA PHE A 176 -2.68 9.61 -19.82
C PHE A 176 -1.48 9.11 -20.62
N SER A 177 -1.67 8.93 -21.94
CA SER A 177 -0.57 8.58 -22.83
C SER A 177 0.40 9.74 -22.99
N GLU A 178 1.64 9.45 -23.39
CA GLU A 178 2.65 10.47 -23.65
C GLU A 178 2.16 11.54 -24.65
N PHE A 179 1.49 11.11 -25.73
CA PHE A 179 0.87 12.02 -26.69
C PHE A 179 -0.12 12.99 -26.03
N LYS A 180 -1.02 12.48 -25.17
CA LYS A 180 -2.01 13.32 -24.46
C LYS A 180 -1.34 14.26 -23.46
N ILE A 181 -0.29 13.80 -22.79
CA ILE A 181 0.49 14.63 -21.85
C ILE A 181 1.20 15.76 -22.60
N ASN A 182 1.81 15.48 -23.74
CA ASN A 182 2.49 16.48 -24.55
C ASN A 182 1.51 17.51 -25.13
N ALA A 183 0.34 17.06 -25.59
CA ALA A 183 -0.73 17.97 -25.99
C ALA A 183 -1.20 18.86 -24.84
N LEU A 184 -1.36 18.30 -23.63
CA LEU A 184 -1.74 19.06 -22.44
C LEU A 184 -0.68 20.11 -22.05
N LYS A 185 0.61 19.75 -22.13
CA LYS A 185 1.70 20.71 -21.91
C LYS A 185 1.69 21.84 -22.92
N ALA A 186 1.47 21.54 -24.21
CA ALA A 186 1.39 22.54 -25.26
C ALA A 186 0.21 23.50 -25.04
N LEU A 187 -0.96 22.98 -24.62
CA LEU A 187 -2.11 23.80 -24.26
C LEU A 187 -1.80 24.73 -23.08
N VAL A 188 -1.20 24.22 -22.00
CA VAL A 188 -0.80 25.04 -20.85
C VAL A 188 0.19 26.13 -21.26
N ALA A 189 1.18 25.80 -22.10
CA ALA A 189 2.17 26.76 -22.58
C ALA A 189 1.57 27.85 -23.50
N ALA A 190 0.44 27.56 -24.17
CA ALA A 190 -0.25 28.50 -25.06
C ALA A 190 -1.29 29.36 -24.33
N GLU A 191 -1.99 28.80 -23.33
CA GLU A 191 -3.07 29.47 -22.61
C GLU A 191 -2.61 30.17 -21.32
N SER A 192 -1.38 29.91 -20.87
CA SER A 192 -0.81 30.49 -19.64
C SER A 192 0.61 31.00 -19.86
N SER A 193 1.13 31.76 -18.88
CA SER A 193 2.54 32.18 -18.84
C SER A 193 3.49 31.07 -18.36
N VAL A 194 2.98 29.90 -17.99
CA VAL A 194 3.77 28.80 -17.42
C VAL A 194 4.43 28.01 -18.55
N GLN A 195 5.76 28.00 -18.55
CA GLN A 195 6.59 27.22 -19.47
C GLN A 195 7.25 26.06 -18.75
N ASN A 196 7.67 25.03 -19.51
CA ASN A 196 8.40 23.86 -19.00
C ASN A 196 7.66 23.04 -17.93
N SER A 197 6.33 23.03 -17.96
CA SER A 197 5.52 22.27 -17.00
C SER A 197 5.82 20.76 -17.05
N THR A 198 5.90 20.17 -15.87
CA THR A 198 6.13 18.74 -15.66
C THR A 198 4.88 17.93 -15.98
N ARG A 199 5.05 16.60 -16.13
CA ARG A 199 3.92 15.69 -16.37
C ARG A 199 2.93 15.73 -15.20
N THR A 200 3.43 15.80 -13.97
CA THR A 200 2.63 15.82 -12.74
C THR A 200 1.83 17.11 -12.64
N GLU A 201 2.45 18.27 -12.87
CA GLU A 201 1.77 19.56 -12.78
C GLU A 201 0.58 19.65 -13.74
N VAL A 202 0.77 19.29 -15.01
CA VAL A 202 -0.31 19.40 -16.00
C VAL A 202 -1.45 18.43 -15.72
N VAL A 203 -1.16 17.19 -15.30
CA VAL A 203 -2.19 16.20 -14.98
C VAL A 203 -2.93 16.58 -13.70
N SER A 204 -2.22 16.98 -12.64
CA SER A 204 -2.82 17.42 -11.39
C SER A 204 -3.69 18.66 -11.59
N ALA A 205 -3.24 19.63 -12.38
CA ALA A 205 -4.03 20.82 -12.71
C ALA A 205 -5.31 20.47 -13.48
N LEU A 206 -5.24 19.56 -14.46
CA LEU A 206 -6.42 19.07 -15.18
C LEU A 206 -7.40 18.38 -14.23
N LEU A 207 -6.92 17.46 -13.38
CA LEU A 207 -7.76 16.75 -12.41
C LEU A 207 -8.42 17.73 -11.43
N TYR A 208 -7.66 18.70 -10.91
CA TYR A 208 -8.18 19.74 -10.03
C TYR A 208 -9.27 20.57 -10.72
N LYS A 209 -9.04 21.02 -11.96
CA LYS A 209 -10.03 21.78 -12.75
C LYS A 209 -11.30 20.98 -12.97
N CYS A 210 -11.19 19.70 -13.34
CA CYS A 210 -12.34 18.81 -13.52
C CYS A 210 -13.12 18.60 -12.21
N ALA A 211 -12.41 18.36 -11.09
CA ALA A 211 -13.03 18.18 -9.79
C ALA A 211 -13.78 19.44 -9.34
N ALA A 212 -13.14 20.61 -9.44
CA ALA A 212 -13.75 21.90 -9.08
C ALA A 212 -14.95 22.27 -9.96
N SER A 213 -14.98 21.82 -11.22
CA SER A 213 -16.11 22.03 -12.12
C SER A 213 -17.26 21.05 -11.90
N SER A 214 -16.98 19.89 -11.27
CA SER A 214 -17.95 18.82 -11.02
C SER A 214 -18.59 18.90 -9.63
N SER A 215 -18.02 19.70 -8.72
CA SER A 215 -18.63 19.98 -7.42
C SER A 215 -19.89 20.83 -7.60
N ILE A 216 -21.00 20.35 -7.03
CA ILE A 216 -22.25 21.12 -6.93
C ILE A 216 -21.94 22.37 -6.10
N PRO A 217 -22.34 23.59 -6.53
CA PRO A 217 -22.21 24.77 -5.69
C PRO A 217 -22.97 24.53 -4.38
N ILE A 218 -22.28 24.77 -3.26
CA ILE A 218 -22.82 24.66 -1.90
C ILE A 218 -23.92 25.70 -1.71
#